data_AF-A0AAC9KZ57-F1
#
_entry.id   AF-A0AAC9KZ57-F1
#
_cell.length_a   1.000
_cell.length_b   1.000
_cell.length_c   1.000
_cell.angle_alpha   90.00
_cell.angle_beta   90.00
_cell.angle_gamma   90.00
#
_symmetry.space_group_name_H-M   'P 1'
#
loop_
_entity.id
_entity.type
_entity.pdbx_description
1 polymer ?
#
loop_
_entity_poly.entity_id
_entity_poly.type
_entity_poly.pdbx_seq_one_letter_code
_entity_poly.pdbx_strand_id
1 'polypeptide(L)'
;MQFYDLREVYFSIGGTQLHGGKLELTSEPTTRAVISSEDKGMPVISLRDPKTITYVFNIEVTLGSHDYILLTELSDEQFYNMDVRKEDKMLDLAFNDRIATKIISNYAIFTEEPSRSYSAEAEKVSFEIRAINCQKTKPNNS
;
A
#
# COMPACT_ATOMS: atom_id res chain seq x y z
N MET A 1 -9.82 8.59 -1.56
CA MET A 1 -9.98 7.14 -1.73
C MET A 1 -10.25 6.87 -3.20
N GLN A 2 -9.53 5.92 -3.80
CA GLN A 2 -9.69 5.52 -5.21
C GLN A 2 -9.79 4.00 -5.28
N PHE A 3 -10.65 3.48 -6.17
CA PHE A 3 -10.88 2.04 -6.34
C PHE A 3 -10.50 1.61 -7.74
N TYR A 4 -9.89 0.44 -7.85
CA TYR A 4 -9.41 -0.13 -9.09
C TYR A 4 -9.74 -1.62 -9.17
N ASP A 5 -10.02 -2.09 -10.38
CA ASP A 5 -9.91 -3.51 -10.71
C ASP A 5 -8.44 -3.80 -11.04
N LEU A 6 -7.85 -4.81 -10.38
CA LEU A 6 -6.44 -5.18 -10.59
C LEU A 6 -6.13 -5.60 -12.04
N ARG A 7 -7.15 -5.95 -12.83
CA ARG A 7 -7.01 -6.26 -14.26
C ARG A 7 -6.77 -5.02 -15.12
N GLU A 8 -7.19 -3.85 -14.65
CA GLU A 8 -7.15 -2.59 -15.41
C GLU A 8 -5.92 -1.74 -15.09
N VAL A 9 -5.28 -1.99 -13.94
CA VAL A 9 -4.09 -1.27 -13.48
C VAL A 9 -2.84 -2.15 -13.55
N TYR A 10 -1.69 -1.57 -13.25
CA TYR A 10 -0.50 -2.35 -12.92
C TYR A 10 -0.26 -2.23 -11.42
N PHE A 11 -0.18 -3.36 -10.72
CA PHE A 11 0.22 -3.43 -9.33
C PHE A 11 1.15 -4.63 -9.14
N SER A 12 2.33 -4.41 -8.58
CA SER A 12 3.27 -5.47 -8.21
C SER A 12 3.84 -5.26 -6.82
N ILE A 13 4.11 -6.36 -6.13
CA ILE A 13 4.77 -6.40 -4.83
C ILE A 13 5.74 -7.58 -4.76
N GLY A 14 6.92 -7.40 -4.16
CA GLY A 14 7.92 -8.46 -4.08
C GLY A 14 8.37 -8.94 -5.46
N GLY A 15 8.49 -8.00 -6.42
CA GLY A 15 8.78 -8.31 -7.82
C GLY A 15 7.68 -9.03 -8.61
N THR A 16 6.53 -9.34 -8.01
CA THR A 16 5.46 -10.12 -8.65
C THR A 16 4.21 -9.27 -8.91
N GLN A 17 3.65 -9.35 -10.12
CA GLN A 17 2.44 -8.61 -10.50
C GLN A 17 1.18 -9.34 -10.03
N LEU A 18 0.22 -8.58 -9.50
CA LEU A 18 -1.13 -9.09 -9.22
C LEU A 18 -2.02 -8.95 -10.45
N HIS A 19 -2.88 -9.96 -10.67
CA HIS A 19 -3.70 -10.04 -11.88
C HIS A 19 -5.21 -10.10 -11.64
N GLY A 20 -5.65 -10.30 -10.40
CA GLY A 20 -7.06 -10.39 -10.06
C GLY A 20 -7.37 -9.83 -8.68
N GLY A 21 -8.57 -9.27 -8.55
CA GLY A 21 -9.06 -8.68 -7.31
C GLY A 21 -9.38 -7.19 -7.44
N LYS A 22 -9.71 -6.60 -6.29
CA LYS A 22 -10.04 -5.18 -6.17
C LYS A 22 -8.97 -4.51 -5.32
N LEU A 23 -8.53 -3.33 -5.75
CA LEU A 23 -7.59 -2.50 -5.02
C LEU A 23 -8.27 -1.19 -4.60
N GLU A 24 -8.17 -0.85 -3.33
CA GLU A 24 -8.47 0.47 -2.80
C GLU A 24 -7.18 1.18 -2.41
N LEU A 25 -7.00 2.40 -2.91
CA LEU A 25 -5.84 3.25 -2.66
C LEU A 25 -6.23 4.47 -1.81
N THR A 26 -5.53 4.63 -0.69
CA THR A 26 -5.56 5.82 0.16
C THR A 26 -4.14 6.28 0.55
N SER A 27 -4.03 7.38 1.30
CA SER A 27 -2.72 7.89 1.74
C SER A 27 -2.82 8.67 3.05
N GLU A 28 -1.81 8.54 3.91
CA GLU A 28 -1.70 9.21 5.20
C GLU A 28 -0.36 9.98 5.32
N PRO A 29 -0.31 11.18 5.93
CA PRO A 29 -1.48 11.95 6.35
C PRO A 29 -2.23 12.50 5.13
N THR A 30 -3.57 12.52 5.20
CA THR A 30 -4.44 13.07 4.14
C THR A 30 -4.32 14.60 4.03
N THR A 31 -3.88 15.25 5.11
CA THR A 31 -3.53 16.66 5.19
C THR A 31 -2.03 16.80 5.47
N ARG A 32 -1.31 17.50 4.58
CA ARG A 32 0.04 17.97 4.91
C ARG A 32 -0.08 19.01 6.01
N ALA A 33 0.84 19.01 6.98
CA ALA A 33 0.91 20.09 7.96
C ALA A 33 1.00 21.43 7.21
N VAL A 34 -0.03 22.26 7.32
CA VAL A 34 -0.03 23.64 6.83
C VAL A 34 0.55 24.48 7.96
N ILE A 35 1.52 25.34 7.67
CA ILE A 35 1.95 26.36 8.61
C ILE A 35 0.74 27.29 8.79
N SER A 36 0.02 27.11 9.90
CA SER A 36 -1.04 28.03 10.32
C SER A 36 -0.41 29.38 10.62
N SER A 37 -0.81 30.41 9.88
CA SER A 37 -0.45 31.81 10.14
C SER A 37 -1.38 32.46 11.18
N GLU A 38 -2.36 31.74 11.74
CA GLU A 38 -3.48 32.35 12.47
C GLU A 38 -3.52 32.13 13.98
N ASP A 39 -2.65 31.33 14.59
CA ASP A 39 -2.69 31.15 16.05
C ASP A 39 -1.39 31.48 16.78
N LYS A 40 -1.36 32.70 17.33
CA LYS A 40 -0.68 33.14 18.56
C LYS A 40 0.71 32.54 18.86
N GLY A 41 1.65 32.71 17.94
CA GLY A 41 3.09 32.77 18.25
C GLY A 41 3.73 31.49 18.83
N MET A 42 3.04 30.35 18.80
CA MET A 42 3.58 29.06 19.25
C MET A 42 3.54 28.09 18.08
N PRO A 43 4.68 27.78 17.42
CA PRO A 43 4.71 26.71 16.44
C PRO A 43 4.41 25.38 17.14
N VAL A 44 3.26 24.78 16.84
CA VAL A 44 2.95 23.42 17.26
C VAL A 44 3.75 22.47 16.37
N ILE A 45 4.86 21.97 16.89
CA ILE A 45 5.74 21.03 16.20
C ILE A 45 5.13 19.64 16.34
N SER A 46 4.63 19.07 15.23
CA SER A 46 4.27 17.65 15.16
C SER A 46 5.54 16.81 15.00
N LEU A 47 5.73 15.82 15.87
CA LEU A 47 6.95 14.99 15.98
C LEU A 47 7.00 13.78 15.01
N ARG A 48 5.97 13.56 14.18
CA ARG A 48 6.08 12.66 13.02
C ARG A 48 6.54 13.51 11.85
N ASP A 49 7.59 13.12 11.12
CA ASP A 49 8.00 13.84 9.91
C ASP A 49 6.77 13.98 8.98
N PRO A 50 6.14 15.17 8.90
CA PRO A 50 4.87 15.34 8.22
C PRO A 50 5.02 15.24 6.70
N LYS A 51 6.26 15.07 6.20
CA LYS A 51 6.59 14.92 4.78
C LYS A 51 6.45 13.48 4.30
N THR A 52 6.55 12.48 5.18
CA THR A 52 6.51 11.07 4.78
C THR A 52 5.08 10.65 4.53
N ILE A 53 4.67 10.71 3.26
CA ILE A 53 3.39 10.16 2.81
C ILE A 53 3.49 8.64 2.82
N THR A 54 2.58 8.00 3.53
CA THR A 54 2.30 6.57 3.50
C THR A 54 1.17 6.33 2.53
N TYR A 55 1.37 5.49 1.51
CA TYR A 55 0.30 5.00 0.67
C TYR A 55 -0.23 3.70 1.25
N VAL A 56 -1.55 3.58 1.33
CA VAL A 56 -2.23 2.40 1.88
C VAL A 56 -2.99 1.75 0.73
N PHE A 57 -2.69 0.49 0.48
CA PHE A 57 -3.28 -0.34 -0.56
C PHE A 57 -4.05 -1.47 0.12
N ASN A 58 -5.38 -1.41 0.06
CA ASN A 58 -6.25 -2.48 0.52
C ASN A 58 -6.61 -3.36 -0.67
N ILE A 59 -6.12 -4.59 -0.68
CA ILE A 59 -6.29 -5.53 -1.78
C ILE A 59 -7.24 -6.63 -1.35
N GLU A 60 -8.36 -6.74 -2.06
CA GLU A 60 -9.34 -7.81 -1.88
C GLU A 60 -9.18 -8.83 -3.01
N VAL A 61 -8.87 -10.07 -2.65
CA VAL A 61 -8.68 -11.20 -3.58
C VAL A 61 -9.60 -12.36 -3.21
N THR A 62 -9.84 -13.25 -4.17
CA THR A 62 -10.62 -14.48 -3.93
C THR A 62 -9.75 -15.50 -3.18
N LEU A 63 -10.28 -16.10 -2.12
CA LEU A 63 -9.62 -17.18 -1.40
C LEU A 63 -9.26 -18.33 -2.36
N GLY A 64 -8.04 -18.85 -2.21
CA GLY A 64 -7.51 -19.93 -3.05
C GLY A 64 -7.10 -19.50 -4.47
N SER A 65 -7.28 -18.24 -4.85
CA SER A 65 -6.71 -17.72 -6.10
C SER A 65 -5.18 -17.64 -6.05
N HIS A 66 -4.55 -17.51 -7.22
CA HIS A 66 -3.10 -17.35 -7.31
C HIS A 66 -2.62 -16.10 -6.54
N ASP A 67 -3.30 -14.96 -6.71
CA ASP A 67 -2.96 -13.72 -6.01
C ASP A 67 -3.13 -13.85 -4.49
N TYR A 68 -4.14 -14.61 -4.02
CA TYR A 68 -4.29 -14.92 -2.60
C TYR A 68 -3.10 -15.71 -2.05
N ILE A 69 -2.70 -16.79 -2.71
CA ILE A 69 -1.58 -17.64 -2.28
C ILE A 69 -0.30 -16.80 -2.19
N LEU A 70 -0.01 -16.03 -3.24
CA LEU A 70 1.14 -15.14 -3.29
C LEU A 70 1.15 -14.12 -2.14
N LEU A 71 0.03 -13.43 -1.91
CA LEU A 71 -0.07 -12.42 -0.86
C LEU A 71 0.05 -13.03 0.54
N THR A 72 -0.51 -14.24 0.75
CA THR A 72 -0.33 -14.98 2.00
C THR A 72 1.14 -15.37 2.20
N GLU A 73 1.81 -15.91 1.19
CA GLU A 73 3.24 -16.26 1.29
C GLU A 73 4.11 -15.05 1.61
N LEU A 74 3.94 -13.93 0.89
CA LEU A 74 4.68 -12.70 1.15
C LEU A 74 4.41 -12.11 2.54
N SER A 75 3.14 -12.16 2.98
CA SER A 75 2.73 -11.71 4.32
C SER A 75 3.38 -12.59 5.40
N ASP A 76 3.31 -13.91 5.26
CA ASP A 76 3.85 -14.85 6.23
C ASP A 76 5.37 -14.76 6.33
N GLU A 77 6.07 -14.62 5.20
CA GLU A 77 7.52 -14.35 5.19
C GLU A 77 7.85 -13.07 5.96
N GLN A 78 7.08 -12.00 5.73
CA GLN A 78 7.31 -10.74 6.43
C GLN A 78 7.04 -10.85 7.94
N PHE A 79 5.96 -11.50 8.37
CA PHE A 79 5.59 -11.59 9.79
C PHE A 79 6.40 -12.64 10.56
N TYR A 80 6.61 -13.82 9.96
CA TYR A 80 7.04 -15.02 10.68
C TYR A 80 8.45 -15.51 10.34
N ASN A 81 9.08 -15.04 9.25
CA ASN A 81 10.45 -15.44 8.96
C ASN A 81 11.41 -14.77 9.95
N MET A 82 11.88 -15.52 10.95
CA MET A 82 12.77 -14.99 12.00
C MET A 82 14.25 -14.95 11.58
N ASP A 83 14.59 -15.55 10.44
CA ASP A 83 15.96 -15.63 9.93
C ASP A 83 16.36 -14.38 9.12
N VAL A 84 15.38 -13.55 8.73
CA VAL A 84 15.58 -12.33 7.95
C VAL A 84 15.46 -11.09 8.84
N ARG A 85 16.38 -10.14 8.66
CA ARG A 85 16.35 -8.87 9.40
C ARG A 85 15.13 -8.05 9.02
N LYS A 86 14.65 -7.24 9.96
CA LYS A 86 13.47 -6.38 9.76
C LYS A 86 13.58 -5.47 8.53
N GLU A 87 14.78 -4.97 8.24
CA GLU A 87 15.04 -4.10 7.09
C GLU A 87 14.91 -4.86 5.76
N ASP A 88 15.34 -6.12 5.74
CA ASP A 88 15.36 -6.97 4.55
C ASP A 88 13.99 -7.62 4.26
N LYS A 89 13.04 -7.48 5.20
CA LYS A 89 11.64 -7.92 5.06
C LYS A 89 10.77 -6.93 4.29
N MET A 90 11.27 -5.73 4.02
CA MET A 90 10.54 -4.72 3.27
C MET A 90 10.51 -5.09 1.80
N LEU A 91 9.33 -4.98 1.19
CA LEU A 91 9.11 -5.38 -0.20
C LEU A 91 9.18 -4.17 -1.12
N ASP A 92 9.63 -4.41 -2.34
CA ASP A 92 9.39 -3.50 -3.45
C ASP A 92 7.91 -3.51 -3.82
N LEU A 93 7.37 -2.33 -4.15
CA LEU A 93 6.00 -2.16 -4.59
C LEU A 93 5.97 -1.15 -5.73
N ALA A 94 5.26 -1.50 -6.79
CA ALA A 94 5.00 -0.59 -7.90
C ALA A 94 3.52 -0.59 -8.26
N PHE A 95 2.93 0.60 -8.33
CA PHE A 95 1.56 0.82 -8.76
C PHE A 95 1.53 1.84 -9.89
N ASN A 96 0.70 1.58 -10.89
CA ASN A 96 0.42 2.51 -11.98
C ASN A 96 -1.06 2.38 -12.40
N ASP A 97 -1.82 3.46 -12.21
CA ASP A 97 -3.24 3.53 -12.59
C ASP A 97 -3.46 3.66 -14.11
N ARG A 98 -2.38 3.73 -14.89
CA ARG A 98 -2.35 3.94 -16.35
C ARG A 98 -2.98 5.27 -16.81
N ILE A 99 -3.25 6.18 -15.89
CA ILE A 99 -3.90 7.47 -16.15
C ILE A 99 -2.98 8.61 -15.70
N ALA A 100 -2.70 8.71 -14.40
CA ALA A 100 -2.06 9.88 -13.81
C ALA A 100 -1.13 9.56 -12.61
N THR A 101 -1.23 8.37 -12.02
CA THR A 101 -0.58 8.02 -10.76
C THR A 101 0.35 6.84 -10.96
N LYS A 102 1.64 7.10 -10.78
CA LYS A 102 2.66 6.06 -10.62
C LYS A 102 3.30 6.19 -9.24
N ILE A 103 3.32 5.10 -8.48
CA ILE A 103 3.89 4.99 -7.13
C ILE A 103 4.91 3.86 -7.16
N ILE A 104 6.15 4.14 -6.77
CA ILE A 104 7.19 3.13 -6.58
C ILE A 104 7.75 3.27 -5.16
N SER A 105 7.91 2.14 -4.46
CA SER A 105 8.50 2.06 -3.13
C SER A 105 9.39 0.82 -3.02
N ASN A 106 10.43 0.91 -2.21
CA ASN A 106 11.21 -0.26 -1.71
C ASN A 106 10.91 -0.54 -0.23
N TYR A 107 9.88 0.11 0.31
CA TYR A 107 9.53 0.14 1.71
C TYR A 107 8.04 -0.16 1.87
N ALA A 108 7.60 -1.30 1.31
CA ALA A 108 6.24 -1.80 1.46
C ALA A 108 6.16 -2.90 2.53
N ILE A 109 5.14 -2.81 3.38
CA ILE A 109 4.87 -3.76 4.46
C ILE A 109 3.40 -4.12 4.51
N PHE A 110 3.11 -5.37 4.83
CA PHE A 110 1.83 -5.80 5.35
C PHE A 110 1.68 -5.30 6.78
N THR A 111 0.50 -4.80 7.14
CA THR A 111 0.26 -4.19 8.46
C THR A 111 -0.62 -5.01 9.36
N GLU A 112 -1.33 -5.99 8.81
CA GLU A 112 -2.17 -6.91 9.54
C GLU A 112 -2.16 -8.28 8.88
N GLU A 113 -2.49 -9.30 9.67
CA GLU A 113 -2.82 -10.61 9.13
C GLU A 113 -4.07 -10.51 8.24
N PRO A 114 -4.14 -11.31 7.16
CA PRO A 114 -5.24 -11.24 6.21
C PRO A 114 -6.60 -11.41 6.90
N SER A 115 -7.47 -10.41 6.73
CA SER A 115 -8.82 -10.45 7.27
C SER A 115 -9.74 -11.20 6.30
N ARG A 116 -10.46 -12.21 6.81
CA ARG A 116 -11.43 -12.99 6.03
C ARG A 116 -12.77 -12.28 6.02
N SER A 117 -13.32 -12.01 4.84
CA SER A 117 -14.68 -11.50 4.69
C SER A 117 -15.63 -12.65 4.36
N TYR A 118 -16.58 -12.92 5.26
CA TYR A 118 -17.57 -14.00 5.14
C TYR A 118 -18.86 -13.56 4.42
N SER A 119 -18.76 -12.79 3.33
CA SER A 119 -19.92 -12.51 2.48
C SER A 119 -20.12 -13.64 1.46
N ALA A 120 -21.36 -14.11 1.28
CA ALA A 120 -21.76 -15.34 0.59
C ALA A 120 -21.40 -15.47 -0.92
N GLU A 121 -20.70 -14.51 -1.51
CA GLU A 121 -20.18 -14.59 -2.88
C GLU A 121 -18.65 -14.80 -2.83
N ALA A 122 -18.23 -16.06 -2.97
CA ALA A 122 -16.84 -16.52 -3.10
C ALA A 122 -15.87 -15.88 -2.07
N GLU A 123 -15.68 -16.57 -0.92
CA GLU A 123 -14.82 -16.17 0.22
C GLU A 123 -13.69 -15.22 -0.21
N LYS A 124 -13.81 -13.94 0.16
CA LYS A 124 -12.82 -12.90 -0.17
C LYS A 124 -11.90 -12.68 1.02
N VAL A 125 -10.65 -12.34 0.73
CA VAL A 125 -9.63 -12.03 1.72
C VAL A 125 -9.02 -10.67 1.41
N SER A 126 -8.87 -9.85 2.44
CA SER A 126 -8.30 -8.51 2.32
C SER A 126 -6.92 -8.43 2.95
N PHE A 127 -6.02 -7.75 2.25
CA PHE A 127 -4.66 -7.45 2.69
C PHE A 127 -4.46 -5.94 2.70
N GLU A 128 -4.02 -5.37 3.84
CA GLU A 128 -3.56 -3.99 3.92
C GLU A 128 -2.04 -3.94 3.72
N ILE A 129 -1.60 -3.21 2.70
CA ILE A 129 -0.20 -2.98 2.41
C ILE A 129 0.09 -1.49 2.50
N ARG A 130 1.06 -1.12 3.35
CA ARG A 130 1.53 0.25 3.50
C ARG A 130 2.89 0.43 2.85
N ALA A 131 2.98 1.41 1.95
CA ALA A 131 4.22 1.81 1.31
C ALA A 131 4.64 3.21 1.75
N ILE A 132 5.88 3.35 2.20
CA ILE A 132 6.49 4.65 2.58
C ILE A 132 7.63 5.00 1.63
N ASN A 133 8.23 6.19 1.80
CA ASN A 133 9.36 6.66 0.97
C ASN A 133 9.13 6.52 -0.55
N CYS A 134 7.89 6.76 -0.97
CA CYS A 134 7.46 6.50 -2.33
C CYS A 134 7.89 7.61 -3.29
N GLN A 135 8.33 7.21 -4.49
CA GLN A 135 8.47 8.12 -5.61
C GLN A 135 7.12 8.22 -6.34
N LYS A 136 6.53 9.43 -6.35
CA LYS A 136 5.33 9.73 -7.13
C LYS A 136 5.70 10.54 -8.36
N THR A 137 5.44 10.00 -9.53
CA THR A 137 5.58 10.73 -10.81
C THR A 137 4.22 10.85 -11.48
N LYS A 138 3.90 12.04 -12.00
CA LYS A 138 2.83 12.19 -13.01
C LYS A 138 3.38 11.66 -14.33
N PRO A 139 2.63 10.86 -15.10
CA PRO A 139 3.17 10.21 -16.29
C PRO A 139 3.54 11.14 -17.45
N ASN A 140 3.28 12.45 -17.39
CA ASN A 140 3.71 13.41 -18.41
C ASN A 140 4.21 14.70 -17.76
N ASN A 141 5.52 14.82 -17.57
CA ASN A 141 6.27 16.08 -17.62
C ASN A 141 7.62 15.72 -18.25
N SER A 142 7.57 15.43 -19.55
CA SER A 142 8.71 15.50 -20.46
C SER A 142 9.05 16.96 -20.72
#